data_AF-A0A2I1GEY8-F1
#
_entry.id   AF-A0A2I1GEY8-F1
#
_cell.length_a   1.000
_cell.length_b   1.000
_cell.length_c   1.000
_cell.angle_alpha   90.00
_cell.angle_beta   90.00
_cell.angle_gamma   90.00
#
_symmetry.space_group_name_H-M   'P 1'
#
loop_
_entity.id
_entity.type
_entity.pdbx_description
1 polymer ?
#
loop_
_entity_poly.entity_id
_entity_poly.type
_entity_poly.pdbx_seq_one_letter_code
_entity_poly.pdbx_strand_id
1 'polypeptide(L)' 'QIDCALDLMRRLPPQNTEDNLSQLVDLVPGLQDELLNAIDQPLKVAKCKTANKDYLMSTFNRDGDSFR' A
#
# COMPACT_ATOMS: atom_id res chain seq x y z
N GLN A 1 14.36 -6.84 -10.70
CA GLN A 1 12.90 -7.07 -10.85
C GLN A 1 12.12 -5.93 -10.19
N ILE A 2 12.52 -5.51 -8.98
CA ILE A 2 11.95 -4.34 -8.31
C ILE A 2 12.01 -3.06 -9.17
N ASP A 3 13.13 -2.78 -9.85
CA ASP A 3 13.25 -1.58 -10.71
C ASP A 3 12.19 -1.54 -11.82
N CYS A 4 11.88 -2.69 -12.43
CA CYS A 4 10.85 -2.78 -13.47
C CYS A 4 9.44 -2.59 -12.88
N ALA A 5 9.19 -3.13 -11.69
CA ALA A 5 7.94 -2.97 -10.97
C ALA A 5 7.69 -1.49 -10.59
N LEU A 6 8.73 -0.81 -10.10
CA LEU A 6 8.69 0.63 -9.82
C LEU A 6 8.56 1.49 -11.09
N ASP A 7 9.19 1.09 -12.20
CA ASP A 7 8.97 1.77 -13.49
C ASP A 7 7.54 1.62 -13.99
N LEU A 8 6.95 0.43 -13.83
CA LEU A 8 5.57 0.17 -14.22
C LEU A 8 4.60 1.05 -13.41
N MET A 9 4.77 1.11 -12.09
CA MET A 9 3.92 1.94 -11.21
C MET A 9 4.05 3.44 -11.48
N ARG A 10 5.18 3.92 -12.01
CA ARG A 10 5.36 5.30 -12.47
C ARG A 10 4.65 5.62 -13.79
N ARG A 11 4.24 4.61 -14.56
CA ARG A 11 3.58 4.76 -15.87
C ARG A 11 2.08 4.47 -15.83
N LEU A 12 1.64 3.63 -14.91
CA LEU A 12 0.22 3.28 -14.77
C LEU A 12 -0.59 4.48 -14.25
N PRO A 13 -1.90 4.54 -14.54
CA PRO A 13 -2.77 5.58 -14.02
C PRO A 13 -2.74 5.61 -12.48
N PRO A 14 -2.39 6.75 -11.84
CA PRO A 14 -2.22 6.83 -10.40
C PRO A 14 -3.54 6.66 -9.63
N GLN A 15 -4.69 6.82 -10.29
CA GLN A 15 -6.01 6.60 -9.70
C GLN A 15 -6.22 5.14 -9.27
N ASN A 16 -5.51 4.20 -9.91
CA ASN A 16 -5.66 2.76 -9.68
C ASN A 16 -4.47 2.20 -8.89
N THR A 17 -3.72 3.03 -8.16
CA THR A 17 -2.49 2.60 -7.47
C THR A 17 -2.71 1.43 -6.51
N GLU A 18 -3.85 1.40 -5.81
CA GLU A 18 -4.19 0.28 -4.91
C GLU A 18 -4.35 -1.04 -5.67
N ASP A 19 -5.16 -1.03 -6.74
CA ASP A 19 -5.42 -2.23 -7.56
C ASP A 19 -4.16 -2.68 -8.31
N ASN A 20 -3.41 -1.73 -8.86
CA ASN A 20 -2.17 -2.01 -9.58
C ASN A 20 -1.13 -2.64 -8.65
N LEU A 21 -0.98 -2.14 -7.42
CA LEU A 21 -0.06 -2.72 -6.44
C LEU A 21 -0.50 -4.13 -6.04
N SER A 22 -1.79 -4.36 -5.82
CA SER A 22 -2.32 -5.70 -5.50
C SER A 22 -2.00 -6.70 -6.62
N GLN A 23 -2.26 -6.35 -7.88
CA GLN A 23 -1.96 -7.21 -9.02
C GLN A 23 -0.47 -7.47 -9.20
N LEU A 24 0.37 -6.49 -8.86
CA LEU A 24 1.83 -6.61 -8.94
C LEU A 24 2.38 -7.57 -7.87
N VAL A 25 1.81 -7.53 -6.67
CA VAL A 25 2.11 -8.47 -5.58
C VAL A 25 1.68 -9.88 -5.97
N ASP A 26 0.49 -10.05 -6.56
CA ASP A 26 0.02 -11.35 -7.04
C ASP A 26 0.92 -11.93 -8.14
N LEU A 27 1.43 -11.07 -9.04
CA LEU A 27 2.33 -11.46 -10.13
C LEU A 27 3.72 -11.87 -9.62
N VAL A 28 4.23 -11.17 -8.60
CA VAL A 28 5.58 -11.37 -8.07
C VAL A 28 5.56 -11.39 -6.53
N PRO A 29 5.04 -12.46 -5.90
CA PRO A 29 4.86 -12.51 -4.45
C PRO A 29 6.18 -12.42 -3.67
N GLY A 30 7.31 -12.80 -4.29
CA GLY A 30 8.64 -12.67 -3.69
C GLY A 30 9.11 -11.22 -3.47
N LEU A 31 8.42 -10.22 -4.03
CA LEU A 31 8.72 -8.80 -3.85
C LEU A 31 7.68 -8.08 -3.00
N GLN A 32 6.72 -8.78 -2.39
CA GLN A 32 5.61 -8.17 -1.66
C GLN A 32 6.05 -7.10 -0.65
N ASP A 33 6.98 -7.44 0.24
CA ASP A 33 7.44 -6.52 1.28
C ASP A 33 8.21 -5.32 0.69
N GLU A 34 9.00 -5.54 -0.35
CA GLU A 34 9.77 -4.48 -1.00
C GLU A 34 8.85 -3.51 -1.75
N LEU A 35 7.81 -4.03 -2.40
CA LEU A 35 6.79 -3.23 -3.10
C LEU A 35 5.92 -2.42 -2.14
N LEU A 36 5.44 -3.04 -1.06
CA LEU A 36 4.62 -2.36 -0.05
C LEU A 36 5.38 -1.25 0.69
N ASN A 37 6.71 -1.38 0.81
CA ASN A 37 7.55 -0.35 1.43
C ASN A 37 8.00 0.74 0.45
N ALA A 38 8.08 0.44 -0.86
CA ALA A 38 8.59 1.37 -1.87
C ALA A 38 7.51 2.18 -2.59
N ILE A 39 6.24 1.73 -2.56
CA ILE A 39 5.14 2.35 -3.31
C ILE A 39 4.11 2.92 -2.34
N ASP A 40 4.01 4.25 -2.33
CA ASP A 40 3.00 4.96 -1.53
C ASP A 40 1.59 4.74 -2.09
N GLN A 41 0.62 4.58 -1.18
CA GLN A 41 -0.80 4.50 -1.48
C GLN A 41 -1.53 5.71 -0.88
N PRO A 42 -2.66 6.15 -1.47
CA PRO A 42 -3.50 7.17 -0.85
C PRO A 42 -3.89 6.80 0.58
N LEU A 43 -3.62 7.69 1.54
CA LEU A 43 -3.91 7.44 2.94
C LEU A 43 -5.42 7.43 3.19
N LYS A 44 -5.90 6.38 3.86
CA LYS A 44 -7.29 6.28 4.31
C LYS A 44 -7.41 6.79 5.72
N VAL A 45 -8.56 7.39 6.04
CA VAL A 45 -8.88 7.85 7.40
C VAL A 45 -9.74 6.81 8.07
N ALA A 46 -9.34 6.37 9.26
CA ALA A 46 -10.13 5.51 10.14
C ALA A 46 -10.36 6.19 11.48
N LYS A 47 -11.37 5.71 12.23
CA LYS A 47 -11.75 6.29 13.51
C LYS A 47 -11.43 5.34 14.66
N CYS A 48 -10.60 5.81 15.60
CA CYS A 48 -10.28 5.07 16.81
C CYS A 48 -11.49 5.06 17.74
N LYS A 49 -12.05 3.87 18.02
CA LYS A 49 -13.22 3.72 18.91
C LYS A 49 -12.92 4.13 20.36
N THR A 50 -11.70 3.92 20.83
CA THR A 50 -11.29 4.20 22.22
C THR A 50 -11.04 5.68 22.45
N ALA A 51 -10.32 6.35 21.55
CA ALA A 51 -9.95 7.76 21.68
C ALA A 51 -10.98 8.71 21.03
N ASN A 52 -11.93 8.19 20.25
CA ASN A 52 -12.90 8.95 19.43
C ASN A 52 -12.22 10.00 18.53
N LYS A 53 -11.06 9.64 17.99
CA LYS A 53 -10.25 10.49 17.09
C LYS A 53 -9.98 9.76 15.79
N ASP A 54 -9.83 10.53 14.73
CA ASP A 54 -9.46 10.03 13.43
C ASP A 54 -7.94 9.78 13.36
N TYR A 55 -7.54 8.75 12.63
CA TYR A 55 -6.15 8.37 12.39
C TYR A 55 -5.94 7.95 10.94
N LEU A 56 -4.70 8.02 10.48
CA LEU A 56 -4.32 7.66 9.12
C LEU A 56 -3.92 6.18 9.06
N MET A 57 -4.42 5.49 8.06
CA MET A 57 -4.06 4.12 7.72
C MET A 57 -2.92 4.16 6.70
N SER A 58 -1.79 3.56 7.05
CA SER A 58 -0.58 3.48 6.23
C SER A 58 0.06 2.10 6.38
N THR A 59 1.02 1.80 5.50
CA THR A 59 1.85 0.59 5.62
C THR A 59 2.69 0.59 6.91
N PHE A 60 3.05 1.76 7.44
CA PHE A 60 3.85 1.90 8.66
C PHE A 60 3.11 1.54 9.96
N ASN A 61 1.78 1.63 9.99
CA ASN A 61 0.96 1.21 11.13
C ASN A 61 0.11 -0.03 10.82
N ARG A 62 0.38 -0.73 9.72
CA ARG A 62 -0.31 -1.96 9.33
C ARG A 62 0.38 -3.18 9.93
N ASP A 63 -0.40 -4.06 10.53
CA ASP A 63 0.00 -5.40 10.96
C ASP A 63 -1.04 -6.41 10.46
N GLY A 64 -0.69 -7.14 9.39
CA GLY A 64 -1.65 -7.96 8.64
C GLY A 64 -2.82 -7.13 8.11
N ASP A 65 -4.03 -7.42 8.59
CA ASP A 65 -5.26 -6.69 8.24
C ASP A 65 -5.68 -5.65 9.30
N SER A 66 -4.83 -5.42 10.31
CA SER A 66 -5.08 -4.48 11.39
C SER A 66 -4.21 -3.23 11.30
N PHE A 67 -4.67 -2.13 11.89
CA PHE A 67 -3.95 -0.86 11.94
C PHE A 67 -3.82 -0.37 13.37
N ARG A 68 -2.61 0.01 13.77
CA ARG A 68 -2.26 0.53 15.09
C ARG A 68 -2.67 1.99 15.28
#